data_AF-A0A811NMN4-F1
#
_entry.id   AF-A0A811NMN4-F1
#
_cell.length_a   1.000
_cell.length_b   1.000
_cell.length_c   1.000
_cell.angle_alpha   90.00
_cell.angle_beta   90.00
_cell.angle_gamma   90.00
#
_symmetry.space_group_name_H-M   'P 1'
#
loop_
_entity.id
_entity.type
_entity.pdbx_description
1 polymer ?
#
loop_
_entity_poly.entity_id
_entity_poly.type
_entity_poly.pdbx_seq_one_letter_code
_entity_poly.pdbx_strand_id
1 'polypeptide(L)'
;MAGVAAARAAAAAMAAVVLLLVVSAPPSADAHVVIGAYNTTCPQAEDVVLTEMTAIVAKSPDLAAAVLRLFSVDCFTKGPFILLPTGRRDGNRSVAADVALNSPPPGANITDIIALFAKKFNLTAKDVAVLSGF
;
A
#
# COMPACT_ATOMS: atom_id res chain seq x y z
N MET A 1 -51.26 1.88 28.43
CA MET A 1 -50.14 2.82 28.67
C MET A 1 -48.81 2.12 29.05
N ALA A 2 -48.78 0.83 29.40
CA ALA A 2 -47.55 0.11 29.78
C ALA A 2 -46.64 -0.34 28.61
N GLY A 3 -47.16 -0.52 27.40
CA GLY A 3 -46.38 -1.05 26.25
C GLY A 3 -45.38 -0.07 25.62
N VAL A 4 -45.62 1.24 25.73
CA VAL A 4 -44.75 2.28 25.14
C VAL A 4 -43.47 2.49 25.95
N ALA A 5 -43.53 2.25 27.27
CA ALA A 5 -42.37 2.34 28.16
C ALA A 5 -41.37 1.18 27.93
N ALA A 6 -41.88 -0.04 27.74
CA ALA A 6 -41.06 -1.22 27.43
C ALA A 6 -40.37 -1.11 26.06
N ALA A 7 -41.08 -0.61 25.04
CA ALA A 7 -40.51 -0.37 23.70
C ALA A 7 -39.43 0.73 23.71
N ARG A 8 -39.61 1.79 24.51
CA ARG A 8 -38.62 2.85 24.70
C ARG A 8 -37.39 2.39 25.47
N ALA A 9 -37.57 1.55 26.50
CA ALA A 9 -36.47 0.96 27.25
C ALA A 9 -35.65 -0.02 26.39
N ALA A 10 -36.32 -0.83 25.55
CA ALA A 10 -35.66 -1.72 24.60
C ALA A 10 -34.86 -0.95 23.54
N ALA A 11 -35.40 0.15 23.00
CA ALA A 11 -34.71 1.00 22.04
C ALA A 11 -33.49 1.72 22.64
N ALA A 12 -33.60 2.21 23.88
CA ALA A 12 -32.49 2.83 24.60
C ALA A 12 -31.37 1.81 24.92
N ALA A 13 -31.72 0.59 25.30
CA ALA A 13 -30.76 -0.48 25.52
C ALA A 13 -30.06 -0.90 24.22
N MET A 14 -30.79 -1.01 23.10
CA MET A 14 -30.20 -1.30 21.79
C MET A 14 -29.25 -0.19 21.33
N ALA A 15 -29.63 1.08 21.52
CA ALA A 15 -28.79 2.22 21.18
C ALA A 15 -27.51 2.26 22.04
N ALA A 16 -27.61 1.96 23.33
CA ALA A 16 -26.45 1.87 24.22
C ALA A 16 -25.50 0.72 23.85
N VAL A 17 -26.04 -0.44 23.47
CA VAL A 17 -25.24 -1.59 23.00
C VAL A 17 -24.56 -1.27 21.66
N VAL A 18 -25.26 -0.64 20.72
CA VAL A 18 -24.68 -0.20 19.44
C VAL A 18 -23.59 0.84 19.68
N LEU A 19 -23.78 1.80 20.58
CA LEU A 19 -22.78 2.81 20.91
C LEU A 19 -21.54 2.19 21.58
N LEU A 20 -21.72 1.19 22.44
CA LEU A 20 -20.61 0.43 23.06
C LEU A 20 -19.81 -0.37 22.02
N LEU A 21 -20.49 -0.96 21.03
CA LEU A 21 -19.86 -1.70 19.94
C LEU A 21 -19.10 -0.77 18.97
N VAL A 22 -19.59 0.44 18.72
CA VAL A 22 -18.91 1.43 17.87
C VAL A 22 -17.66 2.02 18.55
N VAL A 23 -17.69 2.22 19.87
CA VAL A 23 -16.54 2.74 20.64
C VAL A 23 -15.41 1.71 20.82
N SER A 24 -15.73 0.42 20.75
CA SER A 24 -14.74 -0.67 20.88
C SER A 24 -14.15 -1.13 19.54
N ALA A 25 -14.55 -0.52 18.42
CA ALA A 25 -13.89 -0.76 17.15
C ALA A 25 -12.44 -0.26 17.24
N PRO A 26 -11.43 -1.13 17.08
CA PRO A 26 -10.06 -0.66 16.99
C PRO A 26 -9.97 0.30 15.79
N PRO A 27 -9.20 1.40 15.90
CA PRO A 27 -8.92 2.23 14.74
C PRO A 27 -8.43 1.30 13.62
N SER A 28 -9.01 1.45 12.43
CA SER A 28 -8.59 0.78 11.22
C SER A 28 -7.07 0.79 11.18
N ALA A 29 -6.45 -0.40 11.14
CA ALA A 29 -5.01 -0.52 11.03
C ALA A 29 -4.59 0.22 9.75
N ASP A 30 -4.07 1.43 9.90
CA ASP A 30 -3.20 2.00 8.90
C ASP A 30 -2.17 0.91 8.60
N ALA A 31 -2.03 0.55 7.34
CA ALA A 31 -0.90 -0.26 6.87
C ALA A 31 0.37 0.60 7.01
N HIS A 32 0.76 0.88 8.25
CA HIS A 32 1.86 1.76 8.57
C HIS A 32 3.13 0.94 8.41
N VAL A 33 3.67 1.00 7.20
CA VAL A 33 5.02 0.51 6.93
C VAL A 33 6.00 1.31 7.78
N VAL A 34 6.87 0.62 8.50
CA VAL A 34 7.84 1.22 9.43
C VAL A 34 9.25 0.80 9.04
N ILE A 35 10.21 1.67 9.27
CA ILE A 35 11.62 1.30 9.13
C ILE A 35 11.95 0.25 10.19
N GLY A 36 12.58 -0.86 9.77
CA GLY A 36 12.99 -1.93 10.68
C GLY A 36 11.82 -2.75 11.23
N ALA A 37 10.74 -2.97 10.47
CA ALA A 37 9.62 -3.81 10.90
C ALA A 37 10.04 -5.23 11.30
N TYR A 38 11.15 -5.73 10.76
CA TYR A 38 11.69 -7.07 11.01
C TYR A 38 12.82 -7.12 12.04
N ASN A 39 13.18 -6.01 12.69
CA ASN A 39 14.38 -5.94 13.52
C ASN A 39 14.36 -6.92 14.71
N THR A 40 13.17 -7.30 15.20
CA THR A 40 13.01 -8.26 16.31
C THR A 40 12.61 -9.66 15.86
N THR A 41 11.81 -9.78 14.80
CA THR A 41 11.29 -11.06 14.29
C THR A 41 12.26 -11.75 13.32
N CYS A 42 12.95 -10.99 12.47
CA CYS A 42 13.93 -11.50 11.52
C CYS A 42 14.99 -10.41 11.21
N PRO A 43 15.99 -10.21 12.08
CA PRO A 43 16.95 -9.10 11.96
C PRO A 43 17.83 -9.19 10.70
N GLN A 44 18.00 -10.39 10.15
CA GLN A 44 18.80 -10.64 8.94
C GLN A 44 18.02 -10.46 7.63
N ALA A 45 16.73 -10.10 7.67
CA ALA A 45 15.88 -10.06 6.48
C ALA A 45 16.41 -9.11 5.39
N GLU A 46 16.82 -7.89 5.78
CA GLU A 46 17.30 -6.88 4.83
C GLU A 46 18.66 -7.25 4.24
N ASP A 47 19.55 -7.84 5.05
CA ASP A 47 20.89 -8.27 4.64
C ASP A 47 20.88 -9.45 3.66
N VAL A 48 20.04 -10.45 3.94
CA VAL A 48 19.87 -11.61 3.06
C VAL A 48 19.35 -11.18 1.69
N VAL A 49 18.32 -10.32 1.64
CA VAL A 49 17.76 -9.84 0.37
C VAL A 49 18.81 -9.04 -0.42
N LEU A 50 19.60 -8.20 0.24
CA LEU A 50 20.63 -7.41 -0.41
C LEU A 50 21.75 -8.29 -0.97
N THR A 51 22.19 -9.29 -0.22
CA THR A 51 23.26 -10.22 -0.65
C THR A 51 22.83 -11.06 -1.84
N GLU A 52 21.61 -11.62 -1.81
CA GLU A 52 21.10 -12.44 -2.91
C GLU A 52 20.85 -11.59 -4.17
N MET A 53 20.22 -10.42 -4.03
CA MET A 53 19.97 -9.53 -5.18
C MET A 53 21.26 -9.03 -5.82
N THR A 54 22.27 -8.68 -5.03
CA THR A 54 23.57 -8.27 -5.59
C THR A 54 24.26 -9.42 -6.33
N ALA A 55 24.20 -10.64 -5.81
CA ALA A 55 24.73 -11.82 -6.49
C ALA A 55 23.99 -12.14 -7.80
N ILE A 56 22.66 -11.95 -7.84
CA ILE A 56 21.83 -12.17 -9.03
C ILE A 56 22.09 -11.11 -10.09
N VAL A 57 22.07 -9.83 -9.71
CA VAL A 57 22.31 -8.70 -10.62
C VAL A 57 23.73 -8.74 -11.19
N ALA A 58 24.72 -9.16 -10.40
CA ALA A 58 26.08 -9.35 -10.89
C ALA A 58 26.18 -10.38 -12.03
N LYS A 59 25.29 -11.38 -12.07
CA LYS A 59 25.22 -12.38 -13.15
C LYS A 59 24.38 -11.92 -14.33
N SER A 60 23.38 -11.07 -14.10
CA SER A 60 22.45 -10.62 -15.14
C SER A 60 21.97 -9.19 -14.83
N PRO A 61 22.65 -8.16 -15.36
CA PRO A 61 22.35 -6.77 -15.02
C PRO A 61 20.95 -6.31 -15.46
N ASP A 62 20.39 -6.91 -16.51
CA ASP A 62 19.03 -6.61 -17.01
C ASP A 62 17.93 -6.90 -15.97
N LEU A 63 18.20 -7.80 -15.02
CA LEU A 63 17.25 -8.12 -13.94
C LEU A 63 17.04 -6.95 -12.99
N ALA A 64 18.02 -6.06 -12.83
CA ALA A 64 17.86 -4.89 -11.96
C ALA A 64 16.72 -3.99 -12.44
N ALA A 65 16.67 -3.72 -13.76
CA ALA A 65 15.60 -2.94 -14.37
C ALA A 65 14.25 -3.67 -14.32
N ALA A 66 14.24 -4.98 -14.55
CA ALA A 66 13.01 -5.79 -14.48
C ALA A 66 12.42 -5.83 -13.07
N VAL A 67 13.26 -6.03 -12.05
CA VAL A 67 12.87 -6.04 -10.64
C VAL A 67 12.39 -4.64 -10.23
N LEU A 68 13.12 -3.58 -10.57
CA LEU A 68 12.70 -2.20 -10.32
C LEU A 68 11.36 -1.86 -10.99
N ARG A 69 11.12 -2.35 -12.20
CA ARG A 69 9.87 -2.15 -12.92
C ARG A 69 8.70 -2.89 -12.26
N LEU A 70 8.89 -4.15 -11.87
CA LEU A 70 7.89 -4.93 -11.12
C LEU A 70 7.47 -4.20 -9.86
N PHE A 71 8.47 -3.68 -9.17
CA PHE A 71 8.32 -2.84 -8.02
C PHE A 71 7.54 -1.56 -8.38
N SER A 72 7.92 -0.84 -9.44
CA SER A 72 7.32 0.45 -9.82
C SER A 72 5.83 0.41 -10.10
N VAL A 73 5.34 -0.72 -10.62
CA VAL A 73 3.91 -0.95 -10.83
C VAL A 73 3.18 -1.30 -9.52
N ASP A 74 3.92 -1.71 -8.48
CA ASP A 74 3.39 -2.06 -7.16
C ASP A 74 3.43 -0.92 -6.13
N CYS A 75 4.38 0.05 -6.15
CA CYS A 75 4.41 1.34 -5.40
C CYS A 75 5.83 1.98 -5.27
N PHE A 76 6.24 3.03 -6.00
CA PHE A 76 7.67 3.50 -6.05
C PHE A 76 7.85 5.03 -6.09
N THR A 77 8.95 5.67 -5.63
CA THR A 77 10.18 5.26 -4.90
C THR A 77 10.84 6.48 -4.24
N LYS A 78 11.76 6.25 -3.29
CA LYS A 78 12.98 7.07 -3.16
C LYS A 78 14.23 6.19 -3.36
N GLY A 79 15.30 6.79 -3.89
CA GLY A 79 16.59 6.23 -4.40
C GLY A 79 17.58 5.47 -3.46
N PRO A 80 18.89 5.44 -3.78
CA PRO A 80 19.68 4.19 -3.77
C PRO A 80 20.31 3.74 -2.44
N PHE A 81 20.05 4.42 -1.32
CA PHE A 81 20.27 3.88 0.03
C PHE A 81 19.22 4.48 0.93
N ILE A 82 18.00 3.98 0.80
CA ILE A 82 16.89 4.49 1.57
C ILE A 82 16.37 3.36 2.39
N LEU A 83 16.32 3.63 3.70
CA LEU A 83 15.63 2.79 4.65
C LEU A 83 14.21 2.62 4.12
N LEU A 84 13.91 1.40 3.69
CA LEU A 84 12.63 1.10 3.07
C LEU A 84 11.65 0.79 4.19
N PRO A 85 10.52 1.52 4.29
CA PRO A 85 9.46 1.14 5.21
C PRO A 85 9.00 -0.29 4.88
N THR A 86 9.16 -1.21 5.84
CA THR A 86 8.80 -2.63 5.72
C THR A 86 7.52 -2.93 6.51
N GLY A 87 6.99 -4.15 6.35
CA GLY A 87 5.72 -4.57 6.98
C GLY A 87 4.50 -4.52 6.06
N ARG A 88 4.70 -4.30 4.75
CA ARG A 88 3.64 -4.49 3.74
C ARG A 88 3.13 -5.94 3.81
N ARG A 89 1.82 -6.10 3.81
CA ARG A 89 1.16 -7.41 3.73
C ARG A 89 0.83 -7.74 2.29
N ASP A 90 0.89 -9.02 1.95
CA ASP A 90 0.52 -9.48 0.62
C ASP A 90 -1.00 -9.53 0.46
N GLY A 91 -1.48 -9.01 -0.67
CA GLY A 91 -2.89 -9.07 -1.04
C GLY A 91 -3.30 -10.50 -1.37
N ASN A 92 -4.55 -10.86 -1.09
CA ASN A 92 -5.09 -12.20 -1.36
C ASN A 92 -5.77 -12.33 -2.74
N ARG A 93 -5.74 -11.28 -3.57
CA ARG A 93 -6.42 -11.20 -4.87
C ARG A 93 -5.52 -10.51 -5.89
N SER A 94 -5.38 -11.15 -7.06
CA SER A 94 -4.71 -10.59 -8.23
C SER A 94 -5.62 -10.74 -9.44
N VAL A 95 -6.03 -9.62 -10.06
CA VAL A 95 -6.98 -9.60 -11.18
C VAL A 95 -6.45 -8.71 -12.29
N ALA A 96 -6.35 -9.28 -13.50
CA ALA A 96 -5.77 -8.60 -14.66
C ALA A 96 -6.53 -7.31 -15.05
N ALA A 97 -7.85 -7.27 -14.83
CA ALA A 97 -8.66 -6.09 -15.13
C ALA A 97 -8.27 -4.86 -14.27
N ASP A 98 -7.72 -5.06 -13.07
CA ASP A 98 -7.32 -3.97 -12.19
C ASP A 98 -6.07 -3.23 -12.72
N VAL A 99 -5.27 -3.90 -13.57
CA VAL A 99 -4.08 -3.30 -14.18
C VAL A 99 -4.47 -2.16 -15.11
N ALA A 100 -5.47 -2.37 -15.95
CA ALA A 100 -5.93 -1.35 -16.90
C ALA A 100 -6.52 -0.10 -16.20
N LEU A 101 -6.99 -0.25 -14.95
CA LEU A 101 -7.57 0.84 -14.16
C LEU A 101 -6.53 1.62 -13.35
N ASN A 102 -5.36 1.03 -13.11
CA ASN A 102 -4.32 1.57 -12.24
C ASN A 102 -2.99 1.83 -12.96
N SER A 103 -2.89 1.51 -14.25
CA SER A 103 -1.70 1.72 -15.06
C SER A 103 -2.05 2.51 -16.33
N PRO A 104 -1.24 3.51 -16.72
CA PRO A 104 -1.45 4.23 -17.97
C PRO A 104 -1.13 3.33 -19.18
N PRO A 105 -1.96 3.33 -20.23
CA PRO A 105 -1.67 2.58 -21.45
C PRO A 105 -0.47 3.15 -22.22
N PRO A 106 0.24 2.32 -23.02
CA PRO A 106 1.32 2.81 -23.88
C PRO A 106 0.76 3.83 -24.88
N GLY A 107 1.30 5.05 -24.84
CA GLY A 107 0.84 6.18 -25.68
C GLY A 107 -0.18 7.11 -25.03
N ALA A 108 -0.47 6.96 -23.72
CA ALA A 108 -1.28 7.93 -22.98
C ALA A 108 -0.65 9.34 -23.01
N ASN A 109 -1.50 10.37 -23.08
CA ASN A 109 -1.04 11.76 -23.00
C ASN A 109 -0.52 12.08 -21.59
N ILE A 110 0.46 12.97 -21.50
CA ILE A 110 1.09 13.33 -20.23
C ILE A 110 0.10 13.92 -19.21
N THR A 111 -0.95 14.60 -19.67
CA THR A 111 -2.03 15.11 -18.81
C THR A 111 -2.80 13.97 -18.13
N ASP A 112 -3.05 12.88 -18.84
CA ASP A 112 -3.82 11.73 -18.33
C ASP A 112 -2.96 10.93 -17.35
N ILE A 113 -1.66 10.81 -17.62
CA ILE A 113 -0.70 10.19 -16.72
C ILE A 113 -0.63 10.99 -15.41
N ILE A 114 -0.44 12.32 -15.48
CA ILE A 114 -0.37 13.16 -14.27
C ILE A 114 -1.68 13.08 -13.49
N ALA A 115 -2.83 13.12 -14.16
CA ALA A 115 -4.14 13.03 -13.50
C ALA A 115 -4.36 11.67 -12.81
N LEU A 116 -3.94 10.57 -13.43
CA LEU A 116 -4.02 9.24 -12.85
C LEU A 116 -3.18 9.14 -11.57
N PHE A 117 -1.92 9.58 -11.64
CA PHE A 117 -0.98 9.50 -10.52
C PHE A 117 -1.36 10.45 -9.37
N ALA A 118 -1.85 11.65 -9.67
CA ALA A 118 -2.37 12.58 -8.67
C ALA A 118 -3.59 12.00 -7.94
N LYS A 119 -4.53 11.42 -8.69
CA LYS A 119 -5.78 10.87 -8.12
C LYS A 119 -5.57 9.59 -7.32
N LYS A 120 -4.69 8.70 -7.77
CA LYS A 120 -4.52 7.36 -7.17
C LYS A 120 -3.45 7.33 -6.08
N PHE A 121 -2.39 8.11 -6.24
CA PHE A 121 -1.20 8.03 -5.40
C PHE A 121 -0.82 9.36 -4.75
N ASN A 122 -1.59 10.43 -4.98
CA ASN A 122 -1.31 11.77 -4.47
C ASN A 122 0.10 12.28 -4.87
N LEU A 123 0.54 11.93 -6.09
CA LEU A 123 1.84 12.29 -6.63
C LEU A 123 1.74 13.52 -7.54
N THR A 124 2.80 14.32 -7.56
CA THR A 124 2.87 15.54 -8.36
C THR A 124 3.47 15.27 -9.75
N ALA A 125 3.31 16.22 -10.67
CA ALA A 125 3.94 16.15 -12.00
C ALA A 125 5.47 15.99 -11.94
N LYS A 126 6.11 16.53 -10.89
CA LYS A 126 7.55 16.36 -10.67
C LYS A 126 7.90 14.92 -10.32
N ASP A 127 7.09 14.28 -9.49
CA ASP A 127 7.30 12.88 -9.10
C ASP A 127 7.11 11.97 -10.32
N VAL A 128 6.08 12.23 -11.14
CA VAL A 128 5.85 11.51 -12.41
C VAL A 128 7.04 11.66 -13.37
N ALA A 129 7.63 12.86 -13.48
CA ALA A 129 8.82 13.07 -14.31
C ALA A 129 10.04 12.31 -13.81
N VAL A 130 10.27 12.28 -12.49
CA VAL A 130 11.36 11.49 -11.87
C VAL A 130 11.14 10.00 -12.07
N LEU A 131 9.91 9.52 -11.95
CA LEU A 131 9.55 8.11 -12.14
C LEU A 131 9.54 7.66 -13.61
N SER A 132 9.55 8.59 -14.57
CA SER A 132 9.60 8.23 -16.00
C SER A 132 11.04 8.13 -16.54
N GLY A 133 12.04 8.41 -15.69
CA GLY A 133 13.46 8.45 -16.07
C GLY A 133 14.22 7.12 -15.93
N PHE A 134 13.56 6.04 -15.53
CA PHE A 134 14.10 4.68 -15.44
C PHE A 134 13.46 3.77 -16.50
#